data_AF-J3MIV7-F1
#
_entry.id   AF-J3MIV7-F1
#
_cell.length_a   1.000
_cell.length_b   1.000
_cell.length_c   1.000
_cell.angle_alpha   90.00
_cell.angle_beta   90.00
_cell.angle_gamma   90.00
#
_symmetry.space_group_name_H-M   'P 1'
#
loop_
_entity.id
_entity.type
_entity.pdbx_description
1 polymer ?
#
loop_
_entity_poly.entity_id
_entity_poly.type
_entity_poly.pdbx_seq_one_letter_code
_entity_poly.pdbx_strand_id
1 'polypeptide(L)' 'MARLCPCDLRGGLECVAGKLGVLRAAGVAHQAGSDSLLTCQMFTRMRERYFDDDTLTAVAGVPPCEKEKF' A
#
# COMPACT_ATOMS: atom_id res chain seq x y z
N MET A 1 -8.98 -11.37 -0.34
CA MET A 1 -7.58 -10.93 -0.57
C MET A 1 -6.69 -10.87 0.67
N ALA A 2 -6.99 -11.62 1.74
CA ALA A 2 -6.08 -11.68 2.89
C ALA A 2 -4.85 -12.59 2.67
N ARG A 3 -4.82 -13.36 1.57
CA ARG A 3 -3.81 -14.41 1.33
C ARG A 3 -2.48 -13.92 0.76
N LEU A 4 -2.45 -12.78 0.05
CA LEU A 4 -1.22 -12.26 -0.59
C LEU A 4 -0.57 -11.11 0.17
N CYS A 5 -1.28 -10.44 1.07
CA CYS A 5 -0.68 -9.41 1.92
C CYS A 5 0.27 -10.06 2.96
N PRO A 6 1.53 -9.61 3.04
CA PRO A 6 2.43 -9.99 4.13
C PRO A 6 1.76 -9.75 5.49
N CYS A 7 1.95 -10.68 6.43
CA CYS A 7 1.27 -10.63 7.73
C CYS A 7 1.62 -9.38 8.53
N ASP A 8 2.85 -8.89 8.38
CA ASP A 8 3.37 -7.66 8.95
C ASP A 8 2.74 -6.42 8.32
N LEU A 9 2.28 -6.46 7.06
CA LEU A 9 1.88 -5.30 6.28
C LEU A 9 0.36 -5.05 6.27
N ARG A 10 -0.25 -5.02 7.45
CA ARG A 10 -1.69 -4.75 7.66
C ARG A 10 -1.92 -3.48 8.47
N GLY A 11 -2.99 -2.75 8.16
CA GLY A 11 -3.41 -1.52 8.86
C GLY A 11 -3.86 -0.42 7.90
N GLY A 12 -4.05 0.78 8.43
CA GLY A 12 -4.28 2.00 7.64
C GLY A 12 -2.99 2.55 7.01
N LEU A 13 -3.12 3.58 6.17
CA LEU A 13 -2.03 4.15 5.36
C LEU A 13 -0.79 4.51 6.20
N GLU A 14 -0.97 5.28 7.28
CA GLU A 14 0.14 5.70 8.16
C GLU A 14 0.84 4.53 8.86
N CYS A 15 0.07 3.54 9.32
CA CYS A 15 0.62 2.36 10.00
C CYS A 15 1.49 1.55 9.05
N VAL A 16 1.03 1.37 7.81
CA VAL A 16 1.79 0.65 6.79
C VAL A 16 3.00 1.47 6.32
N ALA A 17 2.88 2.79 6.20
CA ALA A 17 4.01 3.68 5.90
C ALA A 17 5.14 3.55 6.92
N GLY A 18 4.80 3.57 8.22
CA GLY A 18 5.76 3.37 9.30
C GLY A 18 6.48 2.02 9.24
N LYS A 19 5.74 0.93 8.94
CA LYS A 19 6.32 -0.41 8.78
C LYS A 19 7.27 -0.53 7.59
N LEU A 20 7.03 0.24 6.53
CA LEU A 20 7.90 0.32 5.36
C LEU A 20 9.06 1.33 5.52
N GLY A 21 9.12 2.05 6.64
CA GLY A 21 10.10 3.12 6.84
C GLY A 21 9.92 4.27 5.83
N VAL A 22 8.68 4.55 5.42
CA VAL A 22 8.32 5.67 4.55
C VAL A 22 7.73 6.77 5.42
N LEU A 23 8.25 7.98 5.27
CA LEU A 23 7.74 9.17 5.93
C LEU A 23 6.98 10.04 4.94
N ARG A 24 5.92 10.71 5.40
CA ARG A 24 5.18 11.69 4.60
C ARG A 24 6.13 12.83 4.20
N ALA A 25 6.43 12.91 2.90
CA ALA A 25 7.37 13.90 2.37
C ALA A 25 6.78 15.32 2.27
N ALA A 26 5.46 15.44 2.09
CA ALA A 26 4.79 16.72 1.94
C ALA A 26 3.31 16.66 2.35
N GLY A 27 2.76 17.80 2.77
CA GLY A 27 1.36 17.96 3.15
C GLY A 27 1.02 17.37 4.52
N VAL A 28 -0.28 17.23 4.80
CA VAL A 28 -0.81 16.62 6.02
C VAL A 28 -1.71 15.43 5.70
N ALA A 29 -1.95 14.57 6.69
CA ALA A 29 -2.85 13.43 6.55
C ALA A 29 -4.26 13.84 6.15
N HIS A 30 -4.95 12.95 5.42
CA HIS A 30 -6.31 13.15 4.94
C HIS A 30 -6.45 14.24 3.86
N GLN A 31 -5.35 14.64 3.25
CA GLN A 31 -5.35 15.41 2.00
C GLN A 31 -5.02 14.48 0.84
N ALA A 32 -5.89 14.43 -0.17
CA ALA A 32 -5.75 13.53 -1.30
C ALA A 32 -4.36 13.63 -1.99
N GLY A 33 -3.81 14.85 -2.11
CA GLY A 33 -2.47 15.05 -2.67
C GLY A 33 -1.35 14.46 -1.82
N SER A 34 -1.40 14.66 -0.51
CA SER A 34 -0.42 14.10 0.43
C SER A 34 -0.51 12.58 0.48
N ASP A 35 -1.74 12.05 0.57
CA ASP A 35 -1.99 10.62 0.71
C ASP A 35 -1.69 9.85 -0.59
N SER A 36 -1.94 10.45 -1.76
CA SER A 36 -1.55 9.84 -3.05
C SER A 36 -0.03 9.78 -3.23
N LEU A 37 0.70 10.84 -2.84
CA LEU A 37 2.17 10.82 -2.84
C LEU A 37 2.72 9.75 -1.88
N LEU A 38 2.18 9.69 -0.66
CA LEU A 38 2.57 8.70 0.34
C LEU A 38 2.28 7.27 -0.17
N THR A 39 1.12 7.03 -0.77
CA THR A 39 0.75 5.75 -1.37
C THR A 39 1.73 5.33 -2.48
N CYS A 40 2.12 6.27 -3.35
CA CYS A 40 3.10 6.01 -4.40
C CYS A 40 4.47 5.61 -3.84
N GLN A 41 4.97 6.34 -2.84
CA GLN A 41 6.24 6.02 -2.18
C GLN A 41 6.20 4.65 -1.49
N MET A 42 5.10 4.33 -0.82
CA MET A 42 4.87 3.01 -0.23
C MET A 42 4.85 1.91 -1.28
N PHE A 43 4.20 2.12 -2.42
CA PHE A 43 4.15 1.15 -3.51
C PHE A 43 5.55 0.81 -4.03
N THR A 44 6.41 1.81 -4.24
CA THR A 44 7.81 1.58 -4.66
C THR A 44 8.56 0.70 -3.67
N ARG A 45 8.43 0.98 -2.36
CA ARG A 45 9.07 0.17 -1.30
C ARG A 45 8.48 -1.23 -1.18
N MET A 46 7.17 -1.38 -1.35
CA MET A 46 6.52 -2.69 -1.37
C MET A 46 7.02 -3.52 -2.54
N ARG A 47 7.07 -2.94 -3.74
CA ARG A 47 7.59 -3.60 -4.93
C ARG A 47 9.02 -4.10 -4.71
N GLU A 48 9.92 -3.24 -4.24
CA GLU A 48 11.32 -3.61 -4.01
C GLU A 48 11.52 -4.71 -2.96
N ARG A 49 10.64 -4.79 -1.95
CA ARG A 49 10.83 -5.70 -0.79
C ARG A 49 10.07 -7.01 -0.88
N TYR A 50 8.91 -7.03 -1.55
CA TYR A 50 7.98 -8.16 -1.49
C TYR A 50 7.56 -8.71 -2.86
N PHE A 51 7.87 -8.02 -3.97
CA PHE A 51 7.43 -8.43 -5.30
C PHE A 51 8.61 -8.49 -6.29
N ASP A 52 8.57 -9.53 -7.11
CA ASP A 52 9.30 -9.66 -8.38
C ASP A 52 8.33 -9.39 -9.55
N ASP A 53 8.83 -9.38 -10.78
CA ASP A 53 8.01 -9.05 -11.97
C ASP A 53 6.86 -10.04 -12.20
N ASP A 54 7.05 -11.33 -11.90
CA ASP A 54 6.03 -12.36 -12.06
C ASP A 54 4.90 -12.19 -11.02
N THR A 55 5.28 -11.95 -9.77
CA THR A 55 4.32 -11.73 -8.67
C THR A 55 3.57 -10.40 -8.79
N LEU A 56 4.19 -9.36 -9.35
CA LEU A 56 3.52 -8.10 -9.63
C LEU A 56 2.46 -8.25 -10.73
N THR A 57 2.77 -9.04 -11.77
CA THR A 57 1.82 -9.35 -12.85
C THR A 57 0.61 -10.12 -12.33
N ALA A 58 0.80 -11.03 -11.38
CA ALA A 58 -0.29 -11.79 -10.77
C ALA A 58 -1.30 -10.95 -9.97
N VAL A 59 -0.91 -9.77 -9.49
CA VAL A 59 -1.78 -8.84 -8.74
C VAL A 59 -2.32 -7.68 -9.58
N ALA A 60 -1.90 -7.56 -10.84
CA ALA A 60 -2.33 -6.49 -11.74
C ALA A 60 -3.83 -6.61 -12.06
N GLY A 61 -4.56 -5.49 -11.99
CA GLY A 61 -5.99 -5.43 -12.31
C GLY A 61 -6.92 -6.13 -11.30
N VAL A 62 -6.37 -6.68 -10.22
CA VAL A 62 -7.13 -7.32 -9.15
C VAL A 62 -7.89 -6.23 -8.37
N PRO A 63 -9.23 -6.17 -8.43
CA PRO A 63 -9.99 -5.08 -7.83
C PRO A 63 -9.89 -5.12 -6.30
N PRO A 64 -9.92 -3.96 -5.61
CA PRO A 64 -10.02 -3.97 -4.16
C PRO A 64 -11.28 -4.75 -3.75
N CYS A 65 -11.16 -5.55 -2.69
CA CYS A 65 -12.33 -6.22 -2.13
C CYS A 65 -13.30 -5.14 -1.66
N GLU A 66 -14.39 -4.95 -2.40
CA GLU A 66 -15.51 -4.16 -1.91
C GLU A 66 -15.95 -4.82 -0.61
N LYS A 67 -15.76 -4.10 0.51
CA LYS A 67 -16.41 -4.48 1.76
C LYS A 67 -17.89 -4.36 1.46
N GLU A 68 -18.64 -5.47 1.54
CA GLU A 68 -20.10 -5.42 1.53
C GLU A 68 -20.53 -4.29 2.47
N LYS A 69 -21.11 -3.24 1.87
CA LYS A 69 -21.69 -2.14 2.61
C LYS A 69 -22.85 -2.72 3.41
N PHE A 70 -22.74 -2.71 4.73
CA PHE A 70 -23.91 -2.68 5.60
C PHE A 70 -24.57 -1.31 5.50
#